data_AF-A0A388Q3U2-F1
#
_entry.id   AF-A0A388Q3U2-F1
#
_cell.length_a   1.000
_cell.length_b   1.000
_cell.length_c   1.000
_cell.angle_alpha   90.00
_cell.angle_beta   90.00
_cell.angle_gamma   90.00
#
_symmetry.space_group_name_H-M   'P 1'
#
loop_
_entity.id
_entity.type
_entity.pdbx_description
1 polymer ?
#
loop_
_entity_poly.entity_id
_entity_poly.type
_entity_poly.pdbx_seq_one_letter_code
_entity_poly.pdbx_strand_id
1 'polypeptide(L)'
;MLANAKERMDINYFVRDENAKAENISFVFTDYNYHSKKFSLGNLLYKNGEIKVDRFIVPTFTSFTQIGILPARYGHVMLIKYDPMLGIFDFDTIKFNN
;
A
#
# COMPACT_ATOMS: atom_id res chain seq x y z
N MET A 1 -7.24 -10.89 1.47
CA MET A 1 -7.11 -10.85 0.00
C MET A 1 -5.62 -10.97 -0.31
N LEU A 2 -5.18 -12.10 -0.89
CA LEU A 2 -3.79 -12.34 -1.32
C LEU A 2 -3.70 -11.97 -2.80
N ALA A 3 -2.85 -11.00 -3.16
CA ALA A 3 -2.72 -10.53 -4.54
C ALA A 3 -1.31 -10.80 -5.08
N ASN A 4 -1.21 -11.32 -6.30
CA ASN A 4 0.07 -11.41 -7.02
C ASN A 4 0.46 -10.00 -7.50
N ALA A 5 1.61 -9.50 -7.03
CA ALA A 5 2.05 -8.12 -7.21
C ALA A 5 2.32 -7.70 -8.68
N LYS A 6 2.36 -8.65 -9.62
CA LYS A 6 2.92 -8.43 -10.96
C LYS A 6 1.90 -8.11 -12.05
N GLU A 7 0.61 -8.41 -11.85
CA GLU A 7 -0.33 -8.47 -12.99
C GLU A 7 -1.64 -7.69 -12.80
N ARG A 8 -1.93 -7.16 -11.61
CA ARG A 8 -3.16 -6.38 -11.38
C ARG A 8 -2.94 -5.22 -10.44
N MET A 9 -3.38 -4.04 -10.89
CA MET A 9 -3.54 -2.83 -10.10
C MET A 9 -4.83 -2.96 -9.26
N ASP A 10 -4.93 -3.99 -8.43
CA ASP A 10 -6.19 -4.38 -7.78
C ASP A 10 -6.04 -4.45 -6.27
N ILE A 11 -5.94 -3.31 -5.60
CA ILE A 11 -6.49 -3.11 -4.24
C ILE A 11 -6.84 -1.63 -4.06
N ASN A 12 -8.13 -1.33 -3.86
CA ASN A 12 -8.66 -0.01 -3.59
C ASN A 12 -9.40 -0.04 -2.24
N TYR A 13 -8.72 0.27 -1.14
CA TYR A 13 -9.40 0.41 0.15
C TYR A 13 -9.52 1.88 0.54
N PHE A 14 -10.73 2.27 0.94
CA PHE A 14 -11.03 3.58 1.49
C PHE A 14 -10.96 3.49 3.01
N VAL A 15 -10.04 4.22 3.61
CA VAL A 15 -9.96 4.36 5.05
C VAL A 15 -10.47 5.74 5.40
N ARG A 16 -11.59 5.78 6.11
CA ARG A 16 -12.11 7.01 6.72
C ARG A 16 -11.60 7.09 8.16
N ASP A 17 -11.21 8.28 8.57
CA ASP A 17 -10.87 8.53 9.96
C ASP A 17 -12.14 8.48 10.82
N GLU A 18 -12.19 7.57 11.80
CA GLU A 18 -13.33 7.40 12.71
C GLU A 18 -13.53 8.63 13.61
N ASN A 19 -12.47 9.40 13.84
CA ASN A 19 -12.48 10.55 14.75
C ASN A 19 -12.64 11.91 14.03
N ALA A 20 -12.71 11.93 12.69
CA ALA A 20 -12.79 13.17 11.92
C ALA A 20 -14.11 13.31 11.14
N LYS A 21 -14.47 14.57 10.84
CA LYS A 21 -15.57 14.92 9.91
C LYS A 21 -15.36 14.21 8.57
N ALA A 22 -16.43 14.08 7.77
CA ALA A 22 -16.46 13.35 6.49
C ALA A 22 -15.45 13.82 5.42
N GLU A 23 -14.60 14.78 5.73
CA GLU A 23 -13.64 15.46 4.86
C GLU A 23 -12.23 14.82 4.87
N ASN A 24 -12.02 13.72 5.63
CA ASN A 24 -10.75 13.00 5.68
C ASN A 24 -10.88 11.61 5.05
N ILE A 25 -10.30 11.43 3.87
CA ILE A 25 -10.34 10.18 3.10
C ILE A 25 -8.91 9.76 2.75
N SER A 26 -8.57 8.50 3.02
CA SER A 26 -7.31 7.88 2.60
C SER A 26 -7.63 6.79 1.59
N PHE A 27 -6.99 6.86 0.43
CA PHE A 27 -7.13 5.89 -0.64
C PHE A 27 -5.78 5.25 -0.92
N VAL A 28 -5.65 3.98 -0.56
CA VAL A 28 -4.42 3.21 -0.78
C VAL A 28 -4.53 2.48 -2.11
N PHE A 29 -3.49 2.58 -2.93
CA PHE A 29 -3.41 1.95 -4.25
C PHE A 29 -2.04 1.30 -4.45
N THR A 30 -1.95 0.45 -5.47
CA THR A 30 -0.69 -0.18 -5.89
C THR A 30 -0.35 0.27 -7.31
N ASP A 31 0.91 0.59 -7.58
CA ASP A 31 1.39 1.00 -8.90
C ASP A 31 2.59 0.11 -9.28
N TYR A 32 2.46 -0.61 -10.40
CA TYR A 32 3.52 -1.45 -10.96
C TYR A 32 4.06 -0.82 -12.24
N ASN A 33 5.33 -0.41 -12.19
CA ASN A 33 5.98 0.18 -13.34
C ASN A 33 6.59 -0.91 -14.22
N TYR A 34 6.01 -1.13 -15.41
CA TYR A 34 6.43 -2.19 -16.34
C TYR A 34 7.90 -2.10 -16.78
N HIS A 35 8.40 -0.88 -17.02
CA HIS A 35 9.77 -0.67 -17.52
C HIS A 35 10.83 -0.96 -16.46
N SER A 36 10.61 -0.47 -15.23
CA SER A 36 11.54 -0.66 -14.11
C SER A 36 11.29 -1.95 -13.33
N LYS A 37 10.18 -2.65 -13.60
CA LYS A 37 9.69 -3.81 -12.85
C LYS A 37 9.55 -3.56 -11.34
N LYS A 38 9.39 -2.29 -10.94
CA LYS A 38 9.24 -1.89 -9.53
C LYS A 38 7.76 -1.85 -9.16
N PHE A 39 7.45 -2.46 -8.03
CA PHE A 39 6.16 -2.36 -7.37
C PHE A 39 6.21 -1.24 -6.33
N SER A 40 5.15 -0.44 -6.26
CA SER A 40 5.02 0.63 -5.29
C SER A 40 3.62 0.65 -4.68
N LEU A 41 3.56 1.03 -3.41
CA LEU A 41 2.35 1.32 -2.69
C LEU A 41 2.14 2.83 -2.67
N GLY A 42 0.99 3.30 -3.13
CA GLY A 42 0.60 4.69 -3.10
C GLY A 42 -0.49 4.96 -2.09
N ASN A 43 -0.56 6.19 -1.61
CA ASN A 43 -1.68 6.66 -0.80
C ASN A 43 -2.07 8.08 -1.20
N LEU A 44 -3.35 8.28 -1.51
CA LEU A 44 -3.94 9.59 -1.74
C LEU A 44 -4.73 9.98 -0.48
N LEU A 45 -4.30 11.06 0.16
CA LEU A 45 -4.98 11.67 1.29
C LEU A 45 -5.74 12.90 0.84
N TYR A 46 -7.04 12.89 1.05
CA TYR A 46 -7.88 14.07 0.98
C TYR A 46 -8.18 14.54 2.41
N LYS A 47 -7.82 15.78 2.74
CA LYS A 47 -8.06 16.40 4.05
C LYS A 47 -8.36 17.88 3.88
N ASN A 48 -9.55 18.32 4.30
CA ASN A 48 -9.96 19.73 4.29
C ASN A 48 -9.79 20.43 2.91
N GLY A 49 -10.10 19.74 1.81
CA GLY A 49 -9.97 20.29 0.45
C GLY A 49 -8.57 20.14 -0.18
N GLU A 50 -7.57 19.68 0.57
CA GLU A 50 -6.23 19.40 0.05
C GLU A 50 -6.07 17.93 -0.33
N ILE A 51 -5.43 17.67 -1.47
CA ILE A 51 -5.04 16.33 -1.92
C ILE A 51 -3.53 16.20 -1.82
N LYS A 52 -3.05 15.17 -1.10
CA LYS A 52 -1.64 14.78 -1.03
C LYS A 52 -1.47 13.35 -1.51
N VAL A 53 -0.44 13.09 -2.30
CA VAL A 53 -0.14 11.77 -2.84
C VAL A 53 1.28 11.39 -2.48
N ASP A 54 1.43 10.28 -1.76
CA ASP A 54 2.74 9.68 -1.46
C ASP A 54 2.88 8.32 -2.13
N ARG A 55 4.13 7.92 -2.38
CA ARG A 55 4.48 6.60 -2.89
C ARG A 55 5.63 6.01 -2.09
N PHE A 56 5.52 4.73 -1.81
CA PHE A 56 6.52 3.90 -1.16
C PHE A 56 6.92 2.78 -2.11
N ILE A 57 8.20 2.69 -2.46
CA ILE A 57 8.71 1.58 -3.28
C ILE A 57 8.80 0.36 -2.37
N VAL A 58 8.15 -0.73 -2.78
CA VAL A 58 8.14 -1.96 -2.00
C VAL A 58 9.30 -2.86 -2.44
N PRO A 59 10.24 -3.18 -1.54
CA PRO A 59 11.26 -4.17 -1.81
C PRO A 59 10.60 -5.55 -1.97
N THR A 60 10.95 -6.27 -3.03
CA THR A 60 10.58 -7.68 -3.22
C THR A 60 11.80 -8.54 -3.00
N PHE A 61 11.64 -9.71 -2.37
CA PHE A 61 12.76 -10.63 -2.15
C PHE A 61 13.08 -11.40 -3.44
N THR A 62 12.05 -11.99 -4.06
CA THR A 62 12.10 -12.59 -5.41
C THR A 62 10.83 -12.28 -6.21
N SER A 63 10.78 -12.76 -7.45
CA SER A 63 9.57 -12.70 -8.29
C SER A 63 8.38 -13.50 -7.76
N PHE A 64 8.56 -14.32 -6.71
CA PHE A 64 7.53 -15.11 -6.05
C PHE A 64 6.98 -14.46 -4.79
N THR A 65 7.52 -13.28 -4.41
CA THR A 65 7.05 -12.54 -3.23
C THR A 65 5.55 -12.24 -3.36
N GLN A 66 4.78 -12.71 -2.40
CA GLN A 66 3.38 -12.37 -2.19
C GLN A 66 3.27 -11.21 -1.22
N ILE A 67 2.33 -10.32 -1.49
CA ILE A 67 2.15 -9.08 -0.72
C ILE A 67 0.70 -8.99 -0.23
N GLY A 68 0.54 -8.88 1.09
CA GLY A 68 -0.70 -8.50 1.75
C GLY A 68 -0.65 -7.03 2.16
N ILE A 69 -1.73 -6.30 1.91
CA ILE A 69 -1.86 -4.88 2.27
C ILE A 69 -3.07 -4.76 3.18
N LEU A 70 -2.86 -4.22 4.38
CA LEU A 70 -3.92 -4.02 5.36
C LEU A 70 -3.95 -2.55 5.81
N PRO A 71 -5.11 -1.88 5.76
CA PRO A 71 -5.24 -0.57 6.36
C PRO A 71 -5.10 -0.70 7.88
N ALA A 72 -4.22 0.10 8.48
CA ALA A 72 -4.01 0.10 9.93
C ALA A 72 -4.74 1.26 10.60
N ARG A 73 -4.74 2.44 9.96
CA ARG A 73 -5.46 3.66 10.35
C ARG A 73 -5.38 4.67 9.21
N TYR A 74 -6.06 5.82 9.31
CA TYR A 74 -5.96 6.89 8.32
C TYR A 74 -4.48 7.25 8.02
N GLY A 75 -4.09 7.20 6.75
CA GLY A 75 -2.72 7.47 6.30
C GLY A 75 -1.66 6.44 6.71
N HIS A 76 -2.05 5.27 7.21
CA HIS A 76 -1.12 4.22 7.62
C HIS A 76 -1.55 2.84 7.11
N VAL A 77 -0.56 2.05 6.71
CA VAL A 77 -0.76 0.72 6.16
C VAL A 77 0.21 -0.26 6.82
N MET A 78 -0.30 -1.47 7.11
CA MET A 78 0.53 -2.62 7.42
C MET A 78 0.74 -3.42 6.13
N LEU A 79 1.99 -3.59 5.77
CA LEU A 79 2.43 -4.39 4.63
C LEU A 79 2.96 -5.73 5.16
N ILE A 80 2.48 -6.82 4.56
CA ILE A 80 2.91 -8.18 4.86
C ILE A 80 3.57 -8.74 3.60
N LYS A 81 4.82 -9.19 3.70
CA LYS A 81 5.56 -9.77 2.58
C LYS A 81 5.91 -11.22 2.92
N TYR A 82 5.57 -12.13 2.04
CA TYR A 82 5.90 -13.55 2.18
C TYR A 82 6.51 -14.07 0.89
N ASP A 83 7.70 -14.65 0.96
CA ASP A 83 8.35 -15.30 -0.18
C ASP A 83 8.53 -16.80 0.11
N PRO A 84 7.76 -17.68 -0.54
CA PRO A 84 7.84 -19.11 -0.30
C PRO A 84 9.12 -19.74 -0.84
N MET A 85 9.78 -19.14 -1.84
CA MET A 85 11.03 -19.68 -2.40
C MET A 85 12.20 -19.47 -1.46
N LEU A 86 12.20 -18.37 -0.71
CA LEU A 86 13.23 -18.08 0.30
C LEU A 86 12.80 -18.47 1.72
N GLY A 87 11.53 -18.79 1.95
CA GLY A 87 10.98 -19.02 3.28
C GLY A 87 11.00 -17.77 4.16
N ILE A 88 11.01 -16.57 3.56
CA ILE A 88 11.10 -15.31 4.27
C ILE A 88 9.70 -14.73 4.49
N PHE A 89 9.49 -14.23 5.70
CA PHE A 89 8.28 -13.51 6.09
C PHE A 89 8.70 -12.19 6.74
N ASP A 90 8.11 -11.07 6.30
CA ASP A 90 8.45 -9.73 6.79
C ASP A 90 7.22 -8.80 6.87
N PHE A 91 7.28 -7.81 7.76
CA PHE A 91 6.21 -6.86 8.03
C PHE A 91 6.73 -5.43 8.08
N ASP A 92 6.09 -4.51 7.35
CA ASP A 92 6.38 -3.08 7.45
C ASP A 92 5.13 -2.31 7.88
N THR A 93 5.30 -1.34 8.77
CA THR A 93 4.27 -0.32 9.03
C THR A 93 4.66 0.95 8.30
N ILE A 94 3.91 1.28 7.25
CA ILE A 94 4.16 2.45 6.42
C ILE A 94 3.27 3.59 6.91
N LYS A 95 3.89 4.70 7.27
CA LYS A 95 3.23 5.99 7.51
C LYS A 95 3.40 6.86 6.28
N PHE A 96 2.28 7.31 5.72
CA PHE A 96 2.27 8.33 4.67
C PHE A 96 2.17 9.72 5.29
N ASN A 97 2.84 10.70 4.68
CA ASN A 97 2.91 12.11 5.11
C ASN A 97 3.30 12.28 6.60
N ASN A 98 4.60 12.13 6.89
CA ASN A 98 5.25 12.36 8.20
C ASN A 98 4.51 13.28 9.16
#